data_AF-A0A3D1F4F0-F1
#
_entry.id   AF-A0A3D1F4F0-F1
#
_cell.length_a   1.000
_cell.length_b   1.000
_cell.length_c   1.000
_cell.angle_alpha   90.00
_cell.angle_beta   90.00
_cell.angle_gamma   90.00
#
_symmetry.space_group_name_H-M   'P 1'
#
loop_
_entity.id
_entity.type
_entity.pdbx_description
1 polymer ?
#
loop_
_entity_poly.entity_id
_entity_poly.type
_entity_poly.pdbx_seq_one_letter_code
_entity_poly.pdbx_strand_id
1 'polypeptide(L)'
;MAQLASQLNIPGWINKIGRYQQFFVPVAFVGLLAVIVVPMWPVMMDILIATNIALAALILLTTIYVASPLEFSVFPSLLLATTLFRLVLNIASTRLILAADATSPEEATAVAGKVIESFSSFVAGG
;
A
#
# COMPACT_ATOMS: atom_id res chain seq x y z
N MET A 1 -20.19 -18.24 45.02
CA MET A 1 -19.70 -17.96 43.65
C MET A 1 -19.07 -16.56 43.49
N ALA A 2 -19.46 -15.52 44.24
CA ALA A 2 -18.97 -14.14 44.06
C ALA A 2 -17.64 -13.76 44.81
N GLN A 3 -16.95 -14.72 45.43
CA GLN A 3 -15.71 -14.46 46.20
C GLN A 3 -14.42 -14.95 45.50
N LEU A 4 -14.50 -15.48 44.27
CA LEU A 4 -13.35 -16.02 43.53
C LEU A 4 -12.71 -15.03 42.52
N ALA A 5 -13.33 -13.87 42.24
CA ALA A 5 -12.83 -12.92 41.24
C ALA A 5 -11.91 -11.81 41.82
N SER A 6 -11.81 -11.68 43.15
CA SER A 6 -11.04 -10.60 43.81
C SER A 6 -9.60 -10.95 44.18
N GLN A 7 -9.10 -12.12 43.75
CA GLN A 7 -7.70 -12.52 43.92
C GLN A 7 -6.90 -12.58 42.61
N LEU A 8 -7.32 -11.85 41.56
CA LEU A 8 -6.38 -11.50 40.50
C LEU A 8 -5.50 -10.35 40.99
N ASN A 9 -4.49 -10.74 41.79
CA ASN A 9 -3.36 -9.92 42.18
C ASN A 9 -2.60 -9.50 40.91
N ILE A 10 -3.00 -8.37 40.33
CA ILE A 10 -2.35 -7.82 39.14
C ILE A 10 -0.98 -7.28 39.60
N PRO A 11 0.15 -7.90 39.22
CA PRO A 11 1.46 -7.50 39.71
C PRO A 11 1.77 -6.05 39.31
N GLY A 12 2.26 -5.23 40.26
CA GLY A 12 2.54 -3.80 40.11
C GLY A 12 3.56 -3.39 39.03
N TRP A 13 4.06 -4.36 38.26
CA TRP A 13 4.89 -4.17 37.08
C TRP A 13 4.03 -3.78 35.86
N ILE A 14 2.74 -4.10 35.89
CA ILE A 14 1.77 -3.74 34.84
C ILE A 14 1.50 -2.22 34.80
N ASN A 15 1.55 -1.52 35.94
CA ASN A 15 1.37 -0.05 35.97
C ASN A 15 2.63 0.74 35.53
N LYS A 16 3.81 0.11 35.41
CA LYS A 16 4.99 0.78 34.82
C LYS A 16 4.95 0.76 33.29
N ILE A 17 4.18 -0.15 32.68
CA ILE A 17 4.02 -0.27 31.22
C ILE A 17 3.17 0.88 30.64
N GLY A 18 2.25 1.47 31.42
CA GLY A 18 1.40 2.57 30.95
C GLY A 18 2.12 3.85 30.53
N ARG A 19 3.39 4.03 30.92
CA ARG A 19 4.18 5.24 30.63
C ARG A 19 4.96 5.18 29.32
N TYR A 20 5.26 3.98 28.82
CA TYR A 20 5.93 3.78 27.53
C TYR A 20 4.96 3.64 26.36
N GLN A 21 3.64 3.48 26.62
CA GLN A 21 2.61 3.40 25.57
C GLN A 21 2.55 4.65 24.69
N GLN A 22 2.95 5.81 25.20
CA GLN A 22 2.98 7.07 24.44
C GLN A 22 4.07 7.08 23.35
N PHE A 23 5.12 6.26 23.48
CA PHE A 23 6.18 6.13 22.48
C PHE A 23 5.93 5.02 21.46
N PHE A 24 4.91 4.18 21.68
CA PHE A 24 4.60 3.06 20.80
C PHE A 24 4.24 3.52 19.38
N VAL A 25 3.39 4.56 19.26
CA VAL A 25 2.96 5.09 17.96
C VAL A 25 4.11 5.72 17.18
N PRO A 26 4.94 6.64 17.75
CA PRO A 26 6.10 7.17 17.04
C PRO A 26 7.12 6.11 16.62
N VAL A 27 7.41 5.13 17.48
CA VAL A 27 8.38 4.06 17.17
C VAL A 27 7.84 3.14 16.07
N ALA A 28 6.54 2.83 16.09
CA ALA A 28 5.90 2.09 15.00
C ALA A 28 5.93 2.88 13.68
N PHE A 29 5.76 4.21 13.74
CA PHE A 29 5.86 5.09 12.57
C PHE A 29 7.28 5.12 12.00
N VAL A 30 8.30 5.30 12.84
CA VAL A 30 9.72 5.25 12.45
C VAL A 30 10.11 3.85 11.93
N GLY A 31 9.56 2.78 12.50
CA GLY A 31 9.73 1.42 11.98
C GLY A 31 9.08 1.21 10.60
N LEU A 32 7.92 1.82 10.35
CA LEU A 32 7.29 1.88 9.03
C LEU A 32 8.17 2.64 8.03
N LEU A 33 8.78 3.75 8.46
CA LEU A 33 9.76 4.50 7.67
C LEU A 33 11.03 3.68 7.38
N ALA A 34 11.42 2.73 8.23
CA ALA A 34 12.58 1.88 7.98
C ALA A 34 12.35 0.82 6.90
N VAL A 35 11.11 0.33 6.73
CA VAL A 35 10.74 -0.64 5.67
C VAL A 35 10.79 0.01 4.27
N ILE A 36 10.70 1.34 4.20
CA ILE A 36 10.83 2.13 2.96
C ILE A 36 12.25 2.04 2.36
N VAL A 37 13.26 1.65 3.15
CA VAL A 37 14.68 1.66 2.76
C VAL A 37 15.06 0.56 1.74
N VAL A 38 14.22 -0.44 1.47
CA VAL A 38 14.53 -1.52 0.52
C VAL A 38 13.97 -1.22 -0.88
N PRO A 39 14.82 -0.90 -1.88
CA PRO A 39 14.38 -0.50 -3.24
C PRO A 39 13.83 -1.69 -4.06
N MET A 40 12.86 -1.41 -4.95
CA MET A 40 12.32 -2.36 -5.94
C MET A 40 12.83 -2.02 -7.34
N TRP A 41 12.97 -3.02 -8.20
CA TRP A 41 13.41 -2.84 -9.60
C TRP A 41 12.33 -2.12 -10.44
N PRO A 42 12.65 -0.98 -11.08
CA PRO A 42 11.71 -0.20 -11.90
C PRO A 42 10.99 -0.94 -13.04
N VAL A 43 11.62 -1.94 -13.67
CA VAL A 43 11.02 -2.68 -14.81
C VAL A 43 9.77 -3.47 -14.38
N MET A 44 9.81 -4.06 -13.18
CA MET A 44 8.65 -4.77 -12.63
C MET A 44 7.48 -3.80 -12.39
N MET A 45 7.79 -2.56 -12.01
CA MET A 45 6.80 -1.53 -11.71
C MET A 45 6.00 -1.13 -12.94
N ASP A 46 6.65 -0.91 -14.08
CA ASP A 46 5.99 -0.57 -15.33
C ASP A 46 4.98 -1.65 -15.77
N ILE A 47 5.36 -2.92 -15.65
CA ILE A 47 4.48 -4.06 -15.99
C ILE A 47 3.28 -4.10 -15.05
N LEU A 48 3.50 -3.90 -13.75
CA LEU A 48 2.44 -3.94 -12.76
C LEU A 48 1.45 -2.77 -12.91
N ILE A 49 1.93 -1.56 -13.20
CA ILE A 49 1.08 -0.40 -13.48
C ILE A 49 0.26 -0.62 -14.76
N ALA A 50 0.91 -1.07 -15.84
CA ALA A 50 0.22 -1.37 -17.09
C ALA A 50 -0.87 -2.45 -16.88
N THR A 51 -0.57 -3.50 -16.11
CA THR A 51 -1.53 -4.55 -15.76
C THR A 51 -2.68 -4.01 -14.92
N ASN A 52 -2.42 -3.08 -14.00
CA ASN A 52 -3.46 -2.45 -13.18
C ASN A 52 -4.47 -1.67 -14.03
N ILE A 53 -3.97 -0.85 -14.95
CA ILE A 53 -4.80 -0.05 -15.85
C ILE A 53 -5.59 -0.97 -16.80
N ALA A 54 -4.94 -2.00 -17.36
CA ALA A 54 -5.59 -2.98 -18.22
C ALA A 54 -6.69 -3.76 -17.50
N LEU A 55 -6.43 -4.24 -16.28
CA LEU A 55 -7.40 -4.97 -15.45
C LEU A 55 -8.58 -4.06 -15.07
N ALA A 56 -8.31 -2.79 -14.74
CA ALA A 56 -9.36 -1.81 -14.47
C ALA A 56 -10.28 -1.58 -15.68
N ALA A 57 -9.70 -1.45 -16.88
CA ALA A 57 -10.45 -1.33 -18.12
C ALA A 57 -11.23 -2.61 -18.46
N LEU A 58 -10.65 -3.80 -18.22
CA LEU A 58 -11.31 -5.08 -18.42
C LEU A 58 -12.52 -5.20 -17.49
N ILE A 59 -12.36 -4.93 -16.20
CA ILE A 59 -13.47 -4.96 -15.23
C ILE A 59 -14.56 -3.97 -15.64
N LEU A 60 -14.19 -2.75 -16.06
CA LEU A 60 -15.15 -1.76 -16.54
C LEU A 60 -15.95 -2.31 -17.74
N LEU A 61 -15.27 -2.86 -18.74
CA LEU A 61 -15.88 -3.45 -19.92
C LEU A 61 -16.81 -4.61 -19.51
N THR A 62 -16.33 -5.55 -18.71
CA THR A 62 -17.13 -6.67 -18.21
C THR A 62 -18.37 -6.18 -17.45
N THR A 63 -18.24 -5.15 -16.61
CA THR A 63 -19.36 -4.59 -15.85
C THR A 63 -20.43 -3.99 -16.76
N ILE A 64 -20.04 -3.35 -17.86
CA ILE A 64 -20.96 -2.75 -18.84
C ILE A 64 -21.74 -3.83 -19.61
N TYR A 65 -21.14 -5.00 -19.85
CA TYR A 65 -21.75 -6.09 -20.63
C TYR A 65 -22.35 -7.23 -19.79
N VAL A 66 -22.17 -7.21 -18.46
CA VAL A 66 -22.73 -8.20 -17.52
C VAL A 66 -24.26 -8.14 -17.54
N ALA A 67 -24.89 -9.27 -17.85
CA ALA A 67 -26.35 -9.41 -17.90
C ALA A 67 -26.89 -10.43 -16.88
N SER A 68 -26.03 -11.16 -16.16
CA SER A 68 -26.44 -12.29 -15.32
C SER A 68 -26.21 -12.09 -13.80
N PRO A 69 -27.12 -12.54 -12.92
CA PRO A 69 -26.98 -12.45 -11.46
C PRO A 69 -25.83 -13.28 -10.85
N LEU A 70 -25.31 -14.28 -11.58
CA LEU A 70 -24.23 -15.14 -11.08
C LEU A 70 -22.89 -14.39 -11.06
N GLU A 71 -22.66 -13.53 -12.04
CA GLU A 71 -21.48 -12.66 -12.16
C GLU A 71 -21.43 -11.63 -11.01
N PHE A 72 -22.59 -11.24 -10.46
CA PHE A 72 -22.68 -10.36 -9.29
C PHE A 72 -22.09 -10.96 -8.02
N SER A 73 -21.98 -12.30 -7.87
CA SER A 73 -21.38 -12.90 -6.65
C SER A 73 -19.85 -12.92 -6.69
N VAL A 74 -19.26 -12.96 -7.89
CA VAL A 74 -17.81 -12.93 -8.13
C VAL A 74 -17.32 -11.47 -8.23
N PHE A 75 -18.22 -10.54 -8.52
CA PHE A 75 -17.89 -9.13 -8.67
C PHE A 75 -17.29 -8.48 -7.39
N PRO A 76 -17.85 -8.66 -6.17
CA PRO A 76 -17.28 -8.09 -4.95
C PRO A 76 -15.87 -8.61 -4.64
N SER A 77 -15.62 -9.90 -4.86
CA SER A 77 -14.31 -10.50 -4.59
C SER A 77 -13.26 -10.05 -5.62
N LEU A 78 -13.63 -9.93 -6.90
CA LEU A 78 -12.79 -9.34 -7.93
C LEU A 78 -12.45 -7.88 -7.62
N LEU A 79 -13.44 -7.06 -7.24
CA LEU A 79 -13.20 -5.67 -6.84
C LEU A 79 -12.29 -5.57 -5.61
N LEU A 80 -12.50 -6.42 -4.59
CA LEU A 80 -11.64 -6.47 -3.41
C LEU A 80 -10.19 -6.81 -3.78
N ALA A 81 -9.98 -7.87 -4.57
CA ALA A 81 -8.65 -8.28 -5.01
C ALA A 81 -7.96 -7.17 -5.83
N THR A 82 -8.69 -6.55 -6.76
CA THR A 82 -8.19 -5.44 -7.58
C THR A 82 -7.85 -4.21 -6.75
N THR A 83 -8.63 -3.95 -5.70
CA THR A 83 -8.40 -2.83 -4.77
C THR A 83 -7.15 -3.07 -3.91
N LEU A 84 -6.95 -4.29 -3.41
CA LEU A 84 -5.74 -4.65 -2.69
C LEU A 84 -4.50 -4.57 -3.60
N PHE A 85 -4.62 -5.04 -4.85
CA PHE A 85 -3.57 -4.88 -5.84
C PHE A 85 -3.22 -3.39 -6.07
N ARG A 86 -4.23 -2.52 -6.22
CA ARG A 86 -4.04 -1.06 -6.29
C ARG A 86 -3.33 -0.51 -5.06
N LEU A 87 -3.70 -0.94 -3.86
CA LEU A 87 -3.11 -0.45 -2.61
C LEU A 87 -1.62 -0.82 -2.50
N VAL A 88 -1.25 -2.04 -2.89
CA VAL A 88 0.15 -2.48 -2.95
C VAL A 88 0.94 -1.67 -3.98
N LEU A 89 0.39 -1.46 -5.18
CA LEU A 89 1.06 -0.68 -6.21
C LEU A 89 1.23 0.79 -5.85
N ASN A 90 0.26 1.40 -5.17
CA ASN A 90 0.36 2.78 -4.74
C ASN A 90 1.44 2.98 -3.65
N ILE A 91 1.58 2.02 -2.73
CA ILE A 91 2.67 2.05 -1.73
C ILE A 91 4.02 1.76 -2.40
N ALA A 92 4.06 0.84 -3.36
CA ALA A 92 5.29 0.52 -4.09
C ALA A 92 5.76 1.67 -4.99
N SER A 93 4.85 2.34 -5.71
CA SER A 93 5.16 3.47 -6.60
C SER A 93 5.72 4.65 -5.83
N THR A 94 5.04 5.04 -4.75
CA THR A 94 5.48 6.16 -3.90
C THR A 94 6.84 5.88 -3.27
N ARG A 95 7.08 4.66 -2.78
CA ARG A 95 8.42 4.27 -2.30
C ARG A 95 9.48 4.36 -3.40
N LEU A 96 9.18 3.83 -4.58
CA LEU A 96 10.12 3.77 -5.71
C LEU A 96 10.47 5.18 -6.21
N ILE A 97 9.48 6.08 -6.29
CA ILE A 97 9.68 7.50 -6.63
C ILE A 97 10.51 8.21 -5.54
N LEU A 98 10.19 8.01 -4.25
CA LEU A 98 10.89 8.68 -3.15
C LEU A 98 12.31 8.13 -2.92
N ALA A 99 12.57 6.87 -3.24
CA ALA A 99 13.91 6.27 -3.17
C ALA A 99 14.79 6.66 -4.36
N ALA A 100 14.19 7.00 -5.51
CA ALA A 100 14.88 7.47 -6.71
C ALA A 100 15.49 8.88 -6.55
N ASP A 101 14.81 9.76 -5.83
CA ASP A 101 15.10 11.19 -5.75
C ASP A 101 16.28 11.55 -4.81
N ALA A 102 16.92 10.57 -4.18
CA ALA A 102 17.88 10.78 -3.09
C ALA A 102 19.36 10.83 -3.50
N THR A 103 19.73 10.69 -4.78
CA THR A 103 21.17 10.53 -5.17
C THR A 103 21.67 11.57 -6.19
N SER A 104 20.90 11.93 -7.23
CA SER A 104 21.31 12.91 -8.25
C SER A 104 20.09 13.43 -9.05
N PRO A 105 19.89 14.75 -9.28
CA PRO A 105 18.74 15.28 -10.03
C PRO A 105 18.62 14.80 -11.48
N GLU A 106 19.74 14.48 -12.13
CA GLU A 106 19.78 14.01 -13.53
C GLU A 106 19.54 12.50 -13.68
N GLU A 107 19.70 11.71 -12.60
CA GLU A 107 19.40 10.27 -12.59
C GLU A 107 17.99 9.96 -12.09
N ALA A 108 17.36 10.89 -11.36
CA ALA A 108 16.05 10.69 -10.73
C ALA A 108 14.92 10.43 -11.75
N THR A 109 14.97 11.05 -12.94
CA THR A 109 13.95 10.91 -13.99
C THR A 109 13.87 9.49 -14.58
N ALA A 110 15.00 8.79 -14.72
CA ALA A 110 15.03 7.45 -15.30
C ALA A 110 14.69 6.33 -14.30
N VAL A 111 14.69 6.62 -13.00
CA VAL A 111 14.61 5.60 -11.94
C VAL A 111 13.15 5.25 -11.58
N ALA A 112 12.17 6.13 -11.88
CA ALA A 112 10.77 5.88 -11.56
C ALA A 112 10.07 4.81 -12.45
N GLY A 113 10.65 4.49 -13.60
CA GLY A 113 10.01 3.66 -14.64
C GLY A 113 9.40 4.52 -15.75
N LYS A 114 9.38 3.98 -16.98
CA LYS A 114 9.02 4.74 -18.19
C LYS A 114 7.54 5.10 -18.24
N VAL A 115 6.68 4.24 -17.67
CA VAL A 115 5.23 4.49 -17.65
C VAL A 115 4.93 5.66 -16.72
N ILE A 116 5.58 5.70 -15.55
CA ILE A 116 5.43 6.80 -14.59
C ILE A 116 5.97 8.10 -15.17
N GLU A 117 7.15 8.09 -15.78
CA GLU A 117 7.77 9.26 -16.43
C GLU A 117 6.88 9.83 -17.54
N SER A 118 6.38 8.97 -18.44
CA SER A 118 5.51 9.39 -19.55
C SER A 118 4.16 9.93 -19.06
N PHE A 119 3.57 9.33 -18.03
CA PHE A 119 2.34 9.85 -17.43
C PHE A 119 2.58 11.19 -16.72
N SER A 120 3.72 11.33 -16.04
CA SER A 120 4.10 12.55 -15.33
C SER A 120 4.29 13.71 -16.31
N SER A 121 5.03 13.51 -17.40
CA SER A 121 5.23 14.55 -18.42
C SER A 121 3.94 14.90 -19.16
N PHE A 122 3.08 13.91 -19.43
CA PHE A 122 1.76 14.15 -20.02
C PHE A 122 0.84 14.98 -19.10
N VAL A 123 0.81 14.69 -17.79
CA VAL A 123 -0.07 15.36 -16.82
C VAL A 123 0.46 16.72 -16.38
N ALA A 124 1.78 16.89 -16.22
CA ALA A 124 2.39 18.14 -15.77
C ALA A 124 2.32 19.27 -16.81
N GLY A 125 1.86 18.97 -18.03
CA GLY A 125 1.95 19.86 -19.17
C GLY A 125 3.39 19.83 -19.70
N GLY A 126 3.58 19.19 -20.86
CA GLY A 126 4.90 19.04 -21.48
C GLY A 126 5.68 20.34 -21.63
#